data_AF-M1C8U1-F1
#
_entry.id   AF-M1C8U1-F1
#
_cell.length_a   1.000
_cell.length_b   1.000
_cell.length_c   1.000
_cell.angle_alpha   90.00
_cell.angle_beta   90.00
_cell.angle_gamma   90.00
#
_symmetry.space_group_name_H-M   'P 1'
#
loop_
_entity.id
_entity.type
_entity.pdbx_description
1 polymer ?
#
loop_
_entity_poly.entity_id
_entity_poly.type
_entity_poly.pdbx_seq_one_letter_code
_entity_poly.pdbx_strand_id
1 'polypeptide(L)'
;MDLLRNIIKSIHDRTKESLDLLERMTEGDLEIYVRDLLKERKYLVVVDDVWQKEAWESLKRAFPDSKNGSRVIITTRKEDVAERADDRGFAHKLRFLSQEESWDLFRRKLLDVRAMVPKWKV
;
A
#
# COMPACT_ATOMS: atom_id res chain seq x y z
N MET A 1 -9.12 -8.55 -3.44
CA MET A 1 -9.70 -8.60 -4.80
C MET A 1 -9.67 -7.27 -5.54
N ASP A 2 -10.10 -6.14 -4.96
CA ASP A 2 -10.01 -4.83 -5.64
C ASP A 2 -8.58 -4.30 -5.80
N LEU A 3 -7.67 -4.67 -4.89
CA LEU A 3 -6.28 -4.22 -4.94
C LEU A 3 -5.56 -4.64 -6.23
N LEU A 4 -5.69 -5.91 -6.66
CA LEU A 4 -5.06 -6.39 -7.89
C LEU A 4 -5.60 -5.64 -9.11
N ARG A 5 -6.92 -5.41 -9.16
CA ARG A 5 -7.56 -4.60 -10.19
C ARG A 5 -7.02 -3.16 -10.19
N ASN A 6 -6.83 -2.56 -9.01
CA ASN A 6 -6.29 -1.21 -8.87
C ASN A 6 -4.82 -1.13 -9.33
N ILE A 7 -4.01 -2.14 -9.01
CA ILE A 7 -2.62 -2.23 -9.48
C ILE A 7 -2.59 -2.28 -11.01
N ILE A 8 -3.41 -3.15 -11.63
CA ILE A 8 -3.47 -3.25 -13.09
C ILE A 8 -3.92 -1.90 -13.71
N LYS A 9 -4.96 -1.28 -13.15
CA LYS A 9 -5.46 0.04 -13.59
C LYS A 9 -4.44 1.16 -13.43
N SER A 10 -3.48 1.05 -12.52
CA SER A 10 -2.40 2.03 -12.36
C SER A 10 -1.26 1.86 -13.36
N ILE A 11 -1.11 0.67 -13.96
CA ILE A 11 -0.03 0.33 -14.89
C ILE A 11 -0.49 0.47 -16.35
N HIS A 12 -1.73 0.08 -16.65
CA HIS A 12 -2.25 0.06 -18.03
C HIS A 12 -3.08 1.30 -18.37
N ASP A 13 -3.16 1.61 -19.66
CA ASP A 13 -4.01 2.69 -20.15
C ASP A 13 -5.49 2.32 -19.98
N ARG A 14 -6.33 3.27 -19.54
CA ARG A 14 -7.70 2.99 -19.07
C ARG A 14 -8.71 2.88 -20.21
N THR A 15 -8.41 2.08 -21.22
CA THR A 15 -9.34 1.84 -22.34
C THR A 15 -10.56 1.04 -21.86
N LYS A 16 -11.73 1.31 -22.45
CA LYS A 16 -12.98 0.64 -22.04
C LYS A 16 -12.91 -0.88 -22.19
N GLU A 17 -12.30 -1.37 -23.27
CA GLU A 17 -12.14 -2.81 -23.54
C GLU A 17 -11.24 -3.52 -22.52
N SER A 18 -10.17 -2.86 -22.05
CA SER A 18 -9.30 -3.42 -21.02
C SER A 18 -9.98 -3.48 -19.66
N LEU A 19 -10.83 -2.49 -19.33
CA LEU A 19 -11.63 -2.49 -18.11
C LEU A 19 -12.68 -3.61 -18.13
N ASP A 20 -13.40 -3.78 -19.23
CA ASP A 20 -14.41 -4.83 -19.40
C ASP A 20 -13.77 -6.23 -19.30
N LEU A 21 -12.58 -6.42 -19.87
CA LEU A 21 -11.82 -7.68 -19.74
C LEU A 21 -11.45 -7.94 -18.27
N LEU A 22 -10.93 -6.93 -17.57
CA LEU A 22 -10.59 -7.05 -16.16
C LEU A 22 -11.80 -7.45 -15.32
N GLU A 23 -12.96 -6.84 -15.54
CA GLU A 23 -14.20 -7.15 -14.81
C GLU A 23 -14.59 -8.63 -14.89
N ARG A 24 -14.29 -9.29 -16.02
CA ARG A 24 -14.61 -10.71 -16.25
C ARG A 24 -13.58 -11.69 -15.69
N MET A 25 -12.41 -11.22 -15.25
CA MET A 25 -11.34 -12.06 -14.70
C MET A 25 -11.62 -12.53 -13.27
N THR A 26 -11.27 -13.79 -13.00
CA THR A 26 -11.30 -14.35 -11.64
C THR A 26 -10.13 -13.83 -10.80
N GLU A 27 -10.11 -14.13 -9.49
CA GLU A 27 -8.99 -13.79 -8.61
C GLU A 27 -7.66 -14.38 -9.09
N GLY A 28 -7.70 -15.66 -9.48
CA GLY A 28 -6.52 -16.36 -9.98
C GLY A 28 -6.01 -15.77 -11.29
N ASP A 29 -6.91 -15.37 -12.18
CA ASP A 29 -6.52 -14.72 -13.44
C ASP A 29 -5.85 -13.37 -13.16
N LEU A 30 -6.40 -12.58 -12.23
CA LEU A 30 -5.82 -11.29 -11.83
C LEU A 30 -4.45 -11.46 -11.17
N GLU A 31 -4.28 -12.49 -10.34
CA GLU A 31 -3.00 -12.83 -9.71
C GLU A 31 -1.93 -13.16 -10.76
N ILE A 32 -2.24 -14.05 -11.69
CA ILE A 32 -1.33 -14.44 -12.78
C ILE A 32 -0.96 -13.22 -13.62
N TYR A 33 -1.95 -12.41 -13.98
CA TYR A 33 -1.75 -11.24 -14.81
C TYR A 33 -0.86 -10.19 -14.13
N VAL A 34 -1.11 -9.86 -12.85
CA VAL A 34 -0.24 -8.95 -12.08
C VAL A 34 1.17 -9.53 -11.97
N ARG A 35 1.29 -10.82 -11.67
CA ARG A 35 2.60 -11.49 -11.56
C ARG A 35 3.39 -11.38 -12.86
N ASP A 36 2.76 -11.66 -13.99
CA ASP A 36 3.42 -11.63 -15.30
C ASP A 36 3.80 -10.19 -15.70
N LEU A 37 2.96 -9.20 -15.37
CA LEU A 37 3.29 -7.77 -15.54
C LEU A 37 4.51 -7.35 -14.71
N LEU A 38 4.64 -7.86 -13.49
CA LEU A 38 5.69 -7.46 -12.54
C LEU A 38 6.99 -8.26 -12.69
N LYS A 39 6.96 -9.46 -13.28
CA LYS A 39 8.07 -10.41 -13.33
C LYS A 39 9.39 -9.81 -13.84
N GLU A 40 9.33 -8.95 -14.85
CA GLU A 40 10.52 -8.33 -15.48
C GLU A 40 10.72 -6.87 -15.08
N ARG A 41 9.90 -6.37 -14.13
CA ARG A 41 9.93 -4.98 -13.70
C ARG A 41 10.45 -4.87 -12.28
N LYS A 42 11.13 -3.76 -12.00
CA LYS A 42 11.44 -3.38 -10.63
C LYS A 42 10.25 -2.60 -10.07
N TYR A 43 9.71 -3.03 -8.93
CA TYR A 43 8.54 -2.40 -8.34
C TYR A 43 8.69 -2.11 -6.85
N LEU A 44 7.93 -1.10 -6.40
CA LEU A 44 7.69 -0.80 -4.99
C LEU A 44 6.17 -0.69 -4.81
N VAL A 45 5.58 -1.59 -4.04
CA VAL A 45 4.14 -1.59 -3.75
C VAL A 45 3.94 -1.33 -2.27
N VAL A 46 3.05 -0.40 -1.93
CA VAL A 46 2.64 -0.14 -0.55
C VAL A 46 1.20 -0.58 -0.39
N VAL A 47 0.97 -1.53 0.51
CA VAL A 47 -0.37 -2.01 0.87
C VAL A 47 -0.70 -1.50 2.25
N ASP A 48 -1.61 -0.54 2.31
CA ASP A 48 -1.99 0.12 3.56
C ASP A 48 -3.09 -0.67 4.30
N ASP A 49 -3.03 -0.68 5.63
CA ASP A 49 -4.05 -1.20 6.56
C ASP A 49 -4.46 -2.66 6.32
N VAL A 50 -3.49 -3.57 6.34
CA VAL A 50 -3.76 -5.02 6.22
C VAL A 50 -4.25 -5.60 7.55
N TRP A 51 -5.50 -6.06 7.58
CA TRP A 51 -6.16 -6.55 8.80
C TRP A 51 -6.03 -8.04 9.08
N GLN A 52 -5.92 -8.88 8.05
CA GLN A 52 -5.89 -10.34 8.20
C GLN A 52 -4.68 -10.91 7.50
N LYS A 53 -4.05 -11.92 8.11
CA LYS A 53 -2.89 -12.59 7.55
C LYS A 53 -3.23 -13.23 6.21
N GLU A 54 -4.38 -13.88 6.14
CA GLU A 54 -4.88 -14.62 4.99
C GLU A 54 -5.04 -13.68 3.77
N ALA A 55 -5.35 -12.40 4.01
CA ALA A 55 -5.40 -11.39 2.97
C ALA A 55 -4.01 -11.14 2.37
N TRP A 56 -2.96 -11.02 3.20
CA TRP A 56 -1.58 -10.90 2.71
C TRP A 56 -1.10 -12.18 2.02
N GLU A 57 -1.38 -13.36 2.60
CA GLU A 57 -1.03 -14.65 2.00
C GLU A 57 -1.65 -14.85 0.62
N SER A 58 -2.90 -14.39 0.42
CA SER A 58 -3.51 -14.41 -0.90
C SER A 58 -2.80 -13.45 -1.86
N LEU A 59 -2.56 -12.21 -1.42
CA LEU A 59 -1.99 -11.14 -2.23
C LEU A 59 -0.53 -11.38 -2.63
N LYS A 60 0.30 -11.92 -1.73
CA LYS A 60 1.74 -12.08 -1.95
C LYS A 60 2.05 -12.95 -3.17
N ARG A 61 1.15 -13.85 -3.56
CA ARG A 61 1.27 -14.71 -4.74
C ARG A 61 1.31 -13.94 -6.07
N ALA A 62 0.76 -12.74 -6.11
CA ALA A 62 0.79 -11.86 -7.27
C ALA A 62 2.12 -11.10 -7.44
N PHE A 63 3.00 -11.12 -6.42
CA PHE A 63 4.22 -10.31 -6.39
C PHE A 63 5.48 -11.19 -6.51
N PRO A 64 6.07 -11.35 -7.71
CA PRO A 64 7.22 -12.24 -7.92
C PRO A 64 8.53 -11.66 -7.37
N ASP A 65 9.26 -12.45 -6.58
CA ASP A 65 10.64 -12.09 -6.21
C ASP A 65 11.64 -12.49 -7.31
N SER A 66 11.84 -11.57 -8.27
CA SER A 66 12.83 -11.72 -9.34
C SER A 66 14.26 -11.32 -8.89
N LYS A 67 14.52 -11.15 -7.59
CA LYS A 67 15.81 -10.74 -7.01
C LYS A 67 16.40 -9.44 -7.60
N ASN A 68 15.55 -8.58 -8.17
CA ASN A 68 15.93 -7.31 -8.81
C ASN A 68 15.81 -6.09 -7.88
N GLY A 69 15.65 -6.34 -6.57
CA GLY A 69 15.45 -5.29 -5.57
C GLY A 69 14.01 -4.78 -5.46
N SER A 70 13.03 -5.48 -6.05
CA SER A 70 11.61 -5.18 -5.83
C SER A 70 11.20 -5.36 -4.37
N ARG A 71 10.23 -4.57 -3.89
CA ARG A 71 9.78 -4.56 -2.50
C ARG A 71 8.26 -4.40 -2.42
N VAL A 72 7.66 -5.08 -1.47
CA VAL A 72 6.31 -4.80 -1.00
C VAL A 72 6.41 -4.36 0.45
N ILE A 73 5.82 -3.21 0.76
CA ILE A 73 5.70 -2.68 2.12
C ILE A 73 4.23 -2.83 2.50
N ILE A 74 3.98 -3.49 3.63
CA ILE A 74 2.65 -3.51 4.22
C ILE A 74 2.63 -2.63 5.47
N THR A 75 1.53 -1.95 5.71
CA THR A 75 1.26 -1.34 7.00
C THR A 75 0.10 -2.10 7.67
N THR A 76 0.17 -2.23 8.98
CA THR A 76 -0.88 -2.89 9.75
C THR A 76 -0.89 -2.37 11.18
N ARG A 77 -2.06 -2.44 11.82
CA ARG A 77 -2.23 -2.19 13.25
C ARG A 77 -2.08 -3.45 14.10
N LYS A 78 -1.94 -4.61 13.46
CA LYS A 78 -1.95 -5.93 14.08
C LYS A 78 -0.55 -6.56 14.05
N GLU A 79 0.05 -6.73 15.23
CA GLU A 79 1.40 -7.27 15.39
C GLU A 79 1.52 -8.70 14.83
N ASP A 80 0.49 -9.54 15.02
CA ASP A 80 0.40 -10.90 14.50
C ASP A 80 0.38 -10.98 12.96
N VAL A 81 -0.10 -9.94 12.29
CA VAL A 81 -0.05 -9.81 10.82
C VAL A 81 1.37 -9.45 10.40
N ALA A 82 2.00 -8.47 11.07
CA ALA A 82 3.34 -8.01 10.74
C ALA A 82 4.41 -9.10 10.91
N GLU A 83 4.38 -9.85 12.01
CA GLU A 83 5.34 -10.91 12.31
C GLU A 83 5.35 -12.04 11.28
N ARG A 84 4.20 -12.26 10.62
CA ARG A 84 4.01 -13.36 9.67
C ARG A 84 4.04 -12.90 8.22
N ALA A 85 4.24 -11.61 7.97
CA ALA A 85 4.22 -11.05 6.62
C ALA A 85 5.54 -11.27 5.86
N ASP A 86 6.67 -11.29 6.58
CA ASP A 86 7.98 -11.64 6.04
C ASP A 86 8.49 -12.88 6.79
N ASP A 87 8.80 -13.95 6.06
CA ASP A 87 9.38 -15.17 6.62
C ASP A 87 10.75 -14.92 7.30
N ARG A 88 11.38 -13.78 7.01
CA ARG A 88 12.62 -13.32 7.65
C ARG A 88 12.38 -12.51 8.93
N GLY A 89 11.12 -12.26 9.30
CA GLY A 89 10.74 -11.53 10.51
C GLY A 89 10.99 -10.01 10.44
N PHE A 90 11.05 -9.42 9.25
CA PHE A 90 11.26 -7.98 9.10
C PHE A 90 9.96 -7.20 9.39
N ALA A 91 9.66 -6.99 10.68
CA ALA A 91 8.57 -6.15 11.14
C ALA A 91 9.13 -4.85 11.75
N HIS A 92 8.83 -3.70 11.13
CA HIS A 92 9.22 -2.41 11.69
C HIS A 92 8.11 -1.88 12.61
N LYS A 93 8.32 -1.98 13.92
CA LYS A 93 7.40 -1.42 14.92
C LYS A 93 7.60 0.10 15.01
N LEU A 94 6.60 0.85 14.54
CA LEU A 94 6.61 2.30 14.67
C LEU A 94 6.62 2.70 16.15
N ARG A 95 7.56 3.58 16.51
CA ARG A 95 7.61 4.16 17.85
C ARG A 95 6.63 5.31 17.98
N PHE A 96 6.21 5.59 19.21
CA PHE A 96 5.59 6.86 19.53
C PHE A 96 6.58 8.02 19.33
N LEU A 97 6.03 9.19 19.04
CA LEU A 97 6.78 10.44 19.07
C LEU A 97 7.21 10.75 20.51
N SER A 98 8.37 11.37 20.67
CA SER A 98 8.78 11.93 21.96
C SER A 98 7.86 13.09 22.35
N GLN A 99 7.95 13.55 23.59
CA GLN A 99 7.19 14.72 24.03
C GLN A 99 7.53 15.96 23.21
N GLU A 100 8.80 16.16 22.90
CA GLU A 100 9.30 17.28 22.10
C GLU A 100 8.79 17.20 20.65
N GLU A 101 8.87 16.01 20.02
CA GLU A 101 8.36 15.77 18.66
C GLU A 101 6.84 15.93 18.60
N SER A 102 6.13 15.44 19.62
CA SER A 102 4.67 15.58 19.73
C SER A 102 4.26 17.04 19.87
N TRP A 103 4.97 17.81 20.69
CA TRP A 103 4.73 19.24 20.87
C TRP A 103 5.04 20.03 19.59
N ASP A 104 6.10 19.67 18.89
CA ASP A 104 6.43 20.27 17.60
C ASP A 104 5.36 19.98 16.54
N LEU A 105 4.93 18.72 16.42
CA LEU A 105 3.84 18.33 15.52
C LEU A 105 2.54 19.07 15.84
N PHE A 106 2.18 19.17 17.13
CA PHE A 106 1.00 19.90 17.58
C PHE A 106 1.06 21.38 17.19
N ARG A 107 2.19 22.05 17.46
CA ARG A 107 2.40 23.46 17.06
C ARG A 107 2.27 23.64 15.55
N ARG A 108 2.90 22.77 14.74
CA ARG A 108 2.81 22.85 13.27
C ARG A 108 1.35 22.72 12.80
N LYS A 109 0.60 21.73 13.31
CA LYS A 109 -0.81 21.54 12.94
C LYS A 109 -1.70 22.70 13.37
N LEU A 110 -1.47 23.25 14.57
CA LEU A 110 -2.23 24.41 15.06
C LEU A 110 -1.91 25.70 14.26
N LEU A 111 -0.67 25.89 13.84
CA LEU A 111 -0.25 27.03 13.02
C LEU A 111 -0.77 26.92 11.58
N ASP A 112 -0.90 25.71 11.04
CA ASP A 112 -1.59 25.44 9.77
C ASP A 112 -3.04 25.94 9.80
N VAL A 113 -3.75 25.70 10.90
CA VAL A 113 -5.12 26.20 11.10
C VAL A 113 -5.16 27.74 11.14
N ARG A 114 -4.16 28.41 11.73
CA ARG A 114 -4.07 29.88 11.71
C ARG A 114 -3.84 30.46 10.32
N ALA A 115 -3.22 29.72 9.39
CA ALA A 115 -3.09 30.12 7.99
C ALA A 115 -4.41 29.97 7.20
N MET A 116 -5.35 29.15 7.69
CA MET A 116 -6.69 28.95 7.12
C MET A 116 -7.77 29.88 7.69
N VAL A 117 -7.46 30.68 8.73
CA VAL A 117 -8.39 31.71 9.21
C VAL A 117 -8.36 32.87 8.20
N PRO A 118 -9.48 33.20 7.53
CA PRO A 118 -9.51 34.35 6.64
C PRO A 118 -9.18 35.61 7.46
N LYS A 119 -8.25 36.43 6.96
CA LYS A 119 -8.04 37.78 7.50
C LYS A 119 -9.32 38.58 7.20
N TRP A 120 -10.29 38.54 8.11
CA TRP A 120 -11.39 39.49 8.09
C TRP A 120 -10.76 40.87 8.31
N LYS A 121 -10.71 41.65 7.24
CA LYS A 121 -10.44 43.08 7.33
C LYS A 121 -11.65 43.70 8.02
N VAL A 122 -11.42 44.22 9.22
CA VAL A 122 -12.28 45.22 9.85
C VAL A 122 -12.11 46.53 9.09
#